data_AF-A0A9C8NZ07-F1
#
_entry.id   AF-A0A9C8NZ07-F1
#
_cell.length_a   1.000
_cell.length_b   1.000
_cell.length_c   1.000
_cell.angle_alpha   90.00
_cell.angle_beta   90.00
_cell.angle_gamma   90.00
#
_symmetry.space_group_name_H-M   'P 1'
#
loop_
_entity.id
_entity.type
_entity.pdbx_description
1 polymer ?
#
loop_
_entity_poly.entity_id
_entity_poly.type
_entity_poly.pdbx_seq_one_letter_code
_entity_poly.pdbx_strand_id
1 'polypeptide(L)'
;MKDNNDHSSLGNPFDHRQSLIHGRHCDCHDCQPSTKSIITSSQAGPSSAPSGSDAMMDRMVESALVRGMFGHSDMHRRQFMKLVGGGTVAAALASLLPMDAIKAAVKEDLGPLEKTELDIGFIPITCATPIIMAHPMGFYERYGLNVNVIKTAGWALIRDNSLNDRFDAAHMLSPMPLAMSLGVGSSQRSFITPAIENINGQAIVLHNDHQDKRDPQQWKGFTFGVPFEYSMHNFLLRYYVAEHGLDPDQDIQIRVIPPPEMVANLRAGNIDGFLSPDPFNQRAVFERIGFIHVLTKDIWDGHPCCAFATSATFARENPNTYGALLRAIIDATQYSSDPANRSEIAEAIAPTNYLNQPVTVIEQVLTGRYADGLGEVQNVPDRIDFDPFPWHSMAVWILTQMKRWGYIEGHVDYQQVARDVFLATEARDVMRELGYDAPEETSRNYEIMGKTFDYTQPDEYLQSFDIGRS
;
A
#
# COMPACT_ATOMS: atom_id res chain seq x y z
N MET A 1 20.22 -30.83 -0.23
CA MET A 1 20.95 -29.94 0.70
C MET A 1 22.29 -29.63 0.04
N LYS A 2 22.30 -28.60 -0.81
CA LYS A 2 23.53 -28.06 -1.41
C LYS A 2 23.72 -26.69 -0.77
N ASP A 3 24.86 -26.51 -0.12
CA ASP A 3 25.30 -25.22 0.40
C ASP A 3 25.45 -24.26 -0.77
N ASN A 4 24.53 -23.30 -0.88
CA ASN A 4 24.69 -22.17 -1.77
C ASN A 4 25.58 -21.15 -1.06
N ASN A 5 26.75 -20.92 -1.66
CA ASN A 5 27.80 -20.02 -1.20
C ASN A 5 27.30 -18.64 -0.74
N ASP A 6 27.56 -18.34 0.54
CA ASP A 6 27.52 -17.01 1.18
C ASP A 6 28.61 -16.08 0.60
N HIS A 7 28.48 -15.65 -0.65
CA HIS A 7 29.31 -14.60 -1.25
C HIS A 7 28.52 -13.32 -1.60
N SER A 8 27.27 -13.24 -1.15
CA SER A 8 26.51 -12.00 -1.17
C SER A 8 26.97 -11.11 -0.01
N SER A 9 27.47 -9.91 -0.30
CA SER A 9 27.78 -8.89 0.71
C SER A 9 26.55 -8.41 1.50
N LEU A 10 25.36 -8.93 1.17
CA LEU A 10 24.04 -8.57 1.71
C LEU A 10 23.49 -9.60 2.71
N GLY A 11 24.22 -10.66 3.03
CA GLY A 11 23.77 -11.71 3.95
C GLY A 11 22.68 -12.65 3.37
N ASN A 12 22.05 -13.43 4.25
CA ASN A 12 20.99 -14.39 3.97
C ASN A 12 19.61 -13.69 3.93
N PRO A 13 18.97 -13.55 2.75
CA PRO A 13 17.68 -12.85 2.60
C PRO A 13 16.50 -13.53 3.30
N PHE A 14 16.71 -14.74 3.83
CA PHE A 14 15.71 -15.55 4.54
C PHE A 14 15.89 -15.52 6.07
N ASP A 15 16.86 -14.76 6.61
CA ASP A 15 17.01 -14.56 8.07
C ASP A 15 16.28 -13.28 8.51
N HIS A 16 15.30 -13.42 9.41
CA HIS A 16 14.56 -12.29 10.01
C HIS A 16 15.42 -11.32 10.83
N ARG A 17 16.68 -11.66 11.11
CA ARG A 17 17.62 -10.80 11.84
C ARG A 17 18.52 -9.97 10.92
N GLN A 18 18.43 -10.18 9.61
CA GLN A 18 19.27 -9.51 8.63
C GLN A 18 18.40 -8.58 7.78
N SER A 19 18.90 -7.36 7.56
CA SER A 19 18.34 -6.43 6.58
C SER A 19 19.10 -6.59 5.27
N LEU A 20 18.37 -6.55 4.15
CA LEU A 20 19.00 -6.50 2.82
C LEU A 20 19.47 -5.10 2.44
N ILE A 21 19.21 -4.11 3.30
CA ILE A 21 19.59 -2.72 3.10
C ILE A 21 20.87 -2.43 3.87
N HIS A 22 21.82 -1.78 3.20
CA HIS A 22 22.99 -1.24 3.86
C HIS A 22 22.68 0.14 4.45
N GLY A 23 22.40 0.18 5.75
CA GLY A 23 22.22 1.42 6.49
C GLY A 23 23.51 2.24 6.59
N ARG A 24 23.39 3.49 7.05
CA ARG A 24 24.52 4.45 7.19
C ARG A 24 25.65 3.99 8.13
N HIS A 25 25.43 2.90 8.88
CA HIS A 25 26.36 2.28 9.83
C HIS A 25 26.67 0.82 9.44
N CYS A 26 26.56 0.47 8.14
CA CYS A 26 26.88 -0.87 7.67
C CYS A 26 28.39 -1.12 7.74
N ASP A 27 28.79 -2.13 8.52
CA ASP A 27 30.19 -2.50 8.71
C ASP A 27 30.70 -3.55 7.69
N CYS A 28 29.92 -3.84 6.64
CA CYS A 28 30.33 -4.81 5.61
C CYS A 28 31.54 -4.27 4.83
N HIS A 29 32.35 -5.19 4.29
CA HIS A 29 33.59 -4.85 3.60
C HIS A 29 33.40 -3.84 2.46
N ASP A 30 32.25 -3.87 1.77
CA ASP A 30 31.93 -2.98 0.65
C ASP A 30 31.40 -1.60 1.09
N CYS A 31 30.95 -1.46 2.34
CA CYS A 31 30.44 -0.20 2.90
C CYS A 31 31.44 0.51 3.82
N GLN A 32 32.60 -0.10 4.11
CA GLN A 32 33.66 0.59 4.85
C GLN A 32 34.30 1.69 3.98
N PRO A 33 34.39 2.93 4.49
CA PRO A 33 35.07 4.01 3.77
C PRO A 33 36.56 3.71 3.66
N SER A 34 37.11 3.79 2.45
CA SER A 34 38.55 3.72 2.20
C SER A 34 39.28 4.69 3.14
N THR A 35 40.20 4.14 3.93
CA THR A 35 40.93 4.82 5.00
C THR A 35 41.61 6.11 4.55
N LYS A 36 41.17 7.26 5.09
CA LYS A 36 42.02 8.39 5.56
C LYS A 36 41.16 9.52 6.14
N SER A 37 40.95 9.50 7.45
CA SER A 37 41.23 10.66 8.33
C SER A 37 41.01 10.26 9.78
N ILE A 38 42.08 10.38 10.58
CA ILE A 38 42.04 10.19 12.02
C ILE A 38 41.43 11.45 12.63
N ILE A 39 40.26 11.33 13.25
CA ILE A 39 39.80 12.26 14.28
C ILE A 39 39.37 11.42 15.48
N THR A 40 40.14 11.56 16.56
CA THR A 40 39.93 10.96 17.87
C THR A 40 38.57 11.37 18.45
N SER A 41 37.67 10.40 18.64
CA SER A 41 36.48 10.54 19.48
C SER A 41 36.72 9.94 20.86
N SER A 42 36.46 10.74 21.88
CA SER A 42 36.45 10.38 23.29
C SER A 42 35.37 9.34 23.59
N GLN A 43 35.73 8.35 24.41
CA GLN A 43 34.88 7.26 24.88
C GLN A 43 33.59 7.75 25.53
N ALA A 44 32.45 7.24 25.05
CA ALA A 44 31.21 7.14 25.81
C ALA A 44 30.84 5.64 25.87
N GLY A 45 30.57 5.15 27.07
CA GLY A 45 30.35 3.73 27.38
C GLY A 45 29.04 3.14 26.79
N PRO A 46 28.85 1.82 26.92
CA PRO A 46 27.76 1.11 26.26
C PRO A 46 26.41 1.46 26.89
N SER A 47 25.57 2.20 26.17
CA SER A 47 24.15 2.33 26.54
C SER A 47 23.41 1.07 26.10
N SER A 48 22.89 0.34 27.08
CA SER A 48 21.99 -0.81 26.90
C SER A 48 20.82 -0.47 25.96
N ALA A 49 20.60 -1.33 24.96
CA ALA A 49 19.40 -1.29 24.12
C ALA A 49 18.13 -1.46 24.99
N PRO A 50 17.12 -0.59 24.89
CA PRO A 50 15.88 -0.75 25.64
C PRO A 50 15.04 -1.90 25.04
N SER A 51 14.73 -2.90 25.86
CA SER A 51 13.82 -3.99 25.54
C SER A 51 12.40 -3.63 25.95
N GLY A 52 11.55 -3.25 24.99
CA GLY A 52 10.11 -3.04 25.19
C GLY A 52 9.47 -2.39 23.97
N SER A 53 8.33 -2.92 23.52
CA SER A 53 7.54 -2.41 22.39
C SER A 53 7.14 -0.94 22.57
N ASP A 54 6.81 -0.55 23.79
CA ASP A 54 6.25 0.76 24.09
C ASP A 54 7.32 1.86 24.01
N ALA A 55 8.53 1.58 24.51
CA ALA A 55 9.68 2.49 24.39
C ALA A 55 10.24 2.60 22.96
N MET A 56 9.88 1.67 22.07
CA MET A 56 10.21 1.73 20.64
C MET A 56 9.15 2.54 19.88
N MET A 57 7.87 2.32 20.18
CA MET A 57 6.75 3.12 19.69
C MET A 57 6.88 4.59 20.06
N ASP A 58 7.18 4.91 21.31
CA ASP A 58 7.36 6.30 21.77
C ASP A 58 8.48 7.01 21.00
N ARG A 59 9.59 6.30 20.70
CA ARG A 59 10.70 6.85 19.91
C ARG A 59 10.37 7.01 18.43
N MET A 60 9.53 6.13 17.87
CA MET A 60 9.04 6.27 16.50
C MET A 60 8.07 7.43 16.35
N VAL A 61 7.16 7.59 17.31
CA VAL A 61 6.27 8.75 17.40
C VAL A 61 7.13 10.01 17.45
N GLU A 62 8.14 10.05 18.34
CA GLU A 62 9.06 11.17 18.47
C GLU A 62 9.86 11.45 17.19
N SER A 63 10.38 10.43 16.51
CA SER A 63 11.15 10.60 15.26
C SER A 63 10.28 11.00 14.07
N ALA A 64 9.07 10.46 13.95
CA ALA A 64 8.09 10.80 12.93
C ALA A 64 7.62 12.25 13.10
N LEU A 65 7.36 12.66 14.34
CA LEU A 65 7.05 14.06 14.68
C LEU A 65 8.20 14.98 14.26
N VAL A 66 9.45 14.65 14.61
CA VAL A 66 10.63 15.45 14.24
C VAL A 66 10.82 15.53 12.71
N ARG A 67 10.60 14.45 11.96
CA ARG A 67 10.72 14.48 10.49
C ARG A 67 9.60 15.28 9.83
N GLY A 68 8.37 15.11 10.31
CA GLY A 68 7.23 15.91 9.88
C GLY A 68 7.38 17.41 10.17
N MET A 69 8.15 17.78 11.20
CA MET A 69 8.37 19.19 11.59
C MET A 69 9.23 20.02 10.63
N PHE A 70 10.18 19.41 9.91
CA PHE A 70 11.21 20.17 9.18
C PHE A 70 11.11 20.12 7.66
N GLY A 71 10.24 19.25 7.09
CA GLY A 71 10.21 18.99 5.66
C GLY A 71 11.61 18.72 5.08
N HIS A 72 11.80 18.86 3.76
CA HIS A 72 13.09 18.66 3.09
C HIS A 72 14.18 19.73 3.40
N SER A 73 14.04 20.53 4.46
CA SER A 73 14.98 21.62 4.77
C SER A 73 16.19 21.15 5.60
N ASP A 74 17.11 20.51 4.88
CA ASP A 74 18.35 19.90 5.39
C ASP A 74 19.28 20.89 6.16
N MET A 75 19.07 22.19 5.95
CA MET A 75 19.80 23.30 6.61
C MET A 75 19.28 23.61 8.03
N HIS A 76 17.95 23.58 8.25
CA HIS A 76 17.35 23.82 9.57
C HIS A 76 17.61 22.64 10.51
N ARG A 77 17.61 21.42 9.97
CA ARG A 77 18.01 20.19 10.67
C ARG A 77 19.44 20.25 11.22
N ARG A 78 20.40 20.71 10.42
CA ARG A 78 21.83 20.81 10.80
C ARG A 78 22.10 21.91 11.83
N GLN A 79 21.33 23.01 11.80
CA GLN A 79 21.43 24.08 12.81
C GLN A 79 20.82 23.64 14.15
N PHE A 80 19.68 22.94 14.12
CA PHE A 80 19.03 22.39 15.31
C PHE A 80 19.88 21.32 16.02
N MET A 81 20.48 20.39 15.27
CA MET A 81 21.39 19.36 15.81
C MET A 81 22.69 19.92 16.42
N LYS A 82 23.09 21.13 16.04
CA LYS A 82 24.22 21.84 16.68
C LYS A 82 23.84 22.53 17.99
N LEU A 83 22.55 22.72 18.25
CA LEU A 83 22.03 23.47 19.39
C LEU A 83 21.61 22.58 20.57
N VAL A 84 21.35 21.29 20.34
CA VAL A 84 20.77 20.40 21.39
C VAL A 84 21.53 19.07 21.47
N GLY A 85 22.25 18.84 22.58
CA GLY A 85 22.89 17.56 22.88
C GLY A 85 21.85 16.46 23.16
N GLY A 86 22.14 15.23 22.73
CA GLY A 86 21.18 14.13 22.53
C GLY A 86 20.44 13.53 23.75
N GLY A 87 20.40 14.20 24.90
CA GLY A 87 19.70 13.71 26.11
C GLY A 87 18.40 14.43 26.47
N THR A 88 18.09 15.58 25.86
CA THR A 88 16.99 16.48 26.25
C THR A 88 15.92 16.67 25.18
N VAL A 89 15.80 15.75 24.22
CA VAL A 89 14.99 15.92 23.01
C VAL A 89 13.48 15.73 23.29
N ALA A 90 13.07 14.71 24.06
CA ALA A 90 11.65 14.40 24.30
C ALA A 90 10.88 15.47 25.09
N ALA A 91 11.48 16.01 26.17
CA ALA A 91 10.81 17.00 27.02
C ALA A 91 10.78 18.42 26.39
N ALA A 92 11.74 18.73 25.50
CA ALA A 92 11.75 20.00 24.77
C ALA A 92 10.85 19.96 23.53
N LEU A 93 10.70 18.81 22.86
CA LEU A 93 9.84 18.64 21.69
C LEU A 93 8.35 18.87 21.99
N ALA A 94 7.87 18.39 23.14
CA ALA A 94 6.49 18.63 23.58
C ALA A 94 6.18 20.11 23.82
N SER A 95 7.19 20.95 24.09
CA SER A 95 7.05 22.40 24.27
C SER A 95 7.26 23.23 23.00
N LEU A 96 7.79 22.61 21.93
CA LEU A 96 8.13 23.26 20.66
C LEU A 96 7.16 22.91 19.51
N LEU A 97 6.31 21.92 19.70
CA LEU A 97 5.23 21.55 18.79
C LEU A 97 3.94 22.22 19.25
N PRO A 98 3.43 23.22 18.53
CA PRO A 98 2.16 23.82 18.89
C PRO A 98 1.05 22.95 18.30
N MET A 99 0.93 21.69 18.75
CA MET A 99 -0.16 20.79 18.33
C MET A 99 -1.51 21.44 18.54
N ASP A 100 -1.65 22.21 19.62
CA ASP A 100 -2.84 23.03 19.87
C ASP A 100 -3.04 24.13 18.83
N ALA A 101 -1.98 24.74 18.29
CA ALA A 101 -2.10 25.72 17.22
C ALA A 101 -2.39 25.08 15.85
N ILE A 102 -1.86 23.88 15.59
CA ILE A 102 -2.20 23.11 14.37
C ILE A 102 -3.67 22.68 14.44
N LYS A 103 -4.10 22.09 15.57
CA LYS A 103 -5.50 21.75 15.83
C LYS A 103 -6.40 22.99 15.73
N ALA A 104 -5.95 24.15 16.23
CA ALA A 104 -6.68 25.41 16.10
C ALA A 104 -6.75 25.91 14.65
N ALA A 105 -5.67 25.82 13.87
CA ALA A 105 -5.67 26.20 12.46
C ALA A 105 -6.58 25.30 11.61
N VAL A 106 -6.53 23.98 11.83
CA VAL A 106 -7.45 23.02 11.19
C VAL A 106 -8.91 23.35 11.57
N LYS A 107 -9.17 23.70 12.83
CA LYS A 107 -10.50 24.11 13.30
C LYS A 107 -10.96 25.46 12.75
N GLU A 108 -10.05 26.38 12.46
CA GLU A 108 -10.36 27.65 11.80
C GLU A 108 -10.69 27.45 10.32
N ASP A 109 -10.03 26.50 9.65
CA ASP A 109 -10.23 26.16 8.23
C ASP A 109 -11.50 25.33 7.98
N LEU A 110 -11.65 24.22 8.72
CA LEU A 110 -12.78 23.28 8.55
C LEU A 110 -13.98 23.60 9.45
N GLY A 111 -13.79 24.26 10.58
CA GLY A 111 -14.81 24.36 11.63
C GLY A 111 -14.75 23.22 12.65
N PRO A 112 -15.73 23.13 13.58
CA PRO A 112 -15.75 22.06 14.58
C PRO A 112 -16.07 20.70 13.94
N LEU A 113 -15.35 19.66 14.36
CA LEU A 113 -15.57 18.29 13.91
C LEU A 113 -16.90 17.76 14.48
N GLU A 114 -17.73 17.18 13.61
CA GLU A 114 -19.01 16.57 13.97
C GLU A 114 -18.81 15.27 14.74
N LYS A 115 -17.76 14.51 14.39
CA LYS A 115 -17.37 13.24 15.01
C LYS A 115 -15.86 13.17 15.14
N THR A 116 -15.34 12.83 16.32
CA THR A 116 -13.89 12.73 16.58
C THR A 116 -13.41 11.29 16.72
N GLU A 117 -14.27 10.41 17.23
CA GLU A 117 -14.01 8.97 17.39
C GLU A 117 -14.44 8.25 16.11
N LEU A 118 -13.52 7.62 15.38
CA LEU A 118 -13.82 6.97 14.11
C LEU A 118 -13.37 5.51 14.09
N ASP A 119 -14.20 4.65 13.51
CA ASP A 119 -13.86 3.24 13.27
C ASP A 119 -13.48 3.04 11.80
N ILE A 120 -12.24 2.58 11.55
CA ILE A 120 -11.74 2.32 10.20
C ILE A 120 -11.34 0.86 10.05
N GLY A 121 -12.05 0.13 9.18
CA GLY A 121 -11.74 -1.28 8.89
C GLY A 121 -10.55 -1.43 7.96
N PHE A 122 -9.64 -2.37 8.24
CA PHE A 122 -8.54 -2.72 7.33
C PHE A 122 -8.25 -4.23 7.22
N ILE A 123 -7.56 -4.61 6.14
CA ILE A 123 -6.98 -5.93 5.91
C ILE A 123 -5.48 -5.82 6.18
N PRO A 124 -4.85 -6.75 6.93
CA PRO A 124 -3.46 -6.63 7.32
C PRO A 124 -2.49 -6.92 6.15
N ILE A 125 -2.40 -5.96 5.23
CA ILE A 125 -1.52 -5.95 4.05
C ILE A 125 -0.77 -4.60 3.96
N THR A 126 0.35 -4.57 3.25
CA THR A 126 1.17 -3.34 3.09
C THR A 126 0.44 -2.23 2.34
N CYS A 127 -0.59 -2.56 1.57
CA CYS A 127 -1.46 -1.57 0.93
C CYS A 127 -2.16 -0.64 1.93
N ALA A 128 -2.44 -1.13 3.15
CA ALA A 128 -3.10 -0.35 4.20
C ALA A 128 -2.13 0.58 4.97
N THR A 129 -0.87 0.69 4.53
CA THR A 129 0.18 1.46 5.22
C THR A 129 -0.29 2.86 5.63
N PRO A 130 -0.88 3.70 4.74
CA PRO A 130 -1.34 5.03 5.13
C PRO A 130 -2.35 5.01 6.27
N ILE A 131 -3.31 4.08 6.25
CA ILE A 131 -4.34 3.96 7.30
C ILE A 131 -3.74 3.52 8.63
N ILE A 132 -2.89 2.49 8.63
CA ILE A 132 -2.44 1.85 9.87
C ILE A 132 -1.28 2.60 10.53
N MET A 133 -0.42 3.25 9.74
CA MET A 133 0.68 4.04 10.28
C MET A 133 0.23 5.42 10.75
N ALA A 134 -0.89 5.94 10.22
CA ALA A 134 -1.43 7.24 10.61
C ALA A 134 -1.74 7.34 12.11
N HIS A 135 -2.09 6.23 12.76
CA HIS A 135 -2.32 6.17 14.21
C HIS A 135 -1.01 6.28 15.03
N PRO A 136 -0.05 5.34 14.94
CA PRO A 136 1.18 5.41 15.73
C PRO A 136 2.09 6.58 15.37
N MET A 137 1.93 7.20 14.19
CA MET A 137 2.73 8.36 13.78
C MET A 137 2.01 9.71 14.00
N GLY A 138 0.82 9.70 14.63
CA GLY A 138 0.12 10.91 15.08
C GLY A 138 -0.55 11.72 13.97
N PHE A 139 -0.73 11.17 12.77
CA PHE A 139 -1.40 11.86 11.67
C PHE A 139 -2.87 12.12 11.97
N TYR A 140 -3.61 11.15 12.54
CA TYR A 140 -5.00 11.38 12.92
C TYR A 140 -5.14 12.44 14.03
N GLU A 141 -4.27 12.37 15.05
CA GLU A 141 -4.33 13.29 16.18
C GLU A 141 -4.03 14.74 15.75
N ARG A 142 -3.13 14.92 14.77
CA ARG A 142 -2.83 16.24 14.17
C ARG A 142 -4.07 16.96 13.68
N TYR A 143 -5.04 16.20 13.14
CA TYR A 143 -6.30 16.72 12.62
C TYR A 143 -7.45 16.60 13.63
N GLY A 144 -7.18 16.31 14.90
CA GLY A 144 -8.18 16.25 15.97
C GLY A 144 -9.02 14.98 16.00
N LEU A 145 -8.57 13.92 15.31
CA LEU A 145 -9.27 12.64 15.21
C LEU A 145 -8.66 11.60 16.15
N ASN A 146 -9.52 10.78 16.75
CA ASN A 146 -9.17 9.56 17.45
C ASN A 146 -9.69 8.37 16.64
N VAL A 147 -8.79 7.67 15.96
CA VAL A 147 -9.17 6.63 15.00
C VAL A 147 -8.83 5.26 15.54
N ASN A 148 -9.84 4.42 15.65
CA ASN A 148 -9.72 3.00 15.93
C ASN A 148 -9.58 2.22 14.62
N VAL A 149 -8.37 1.75 14.32
CA VAL A 149 -8.11 0.90 13.15
C VAL A 149 -8.40 -0.56 13.45
N ILE A 150 -9.45 -1.09 12.82
CA ILE A 150 -10.00 -2.41 13.11
C ILE A 150 -9.52 -3.42 12.07
N LYS A 151 -8.68 -4.35 12.51
CA LYS A 151 -8.24 -5.47 11.67
C LYS A 151 -9.41 -6.39 11.35
N THR A 152 -9.55 -6.75 10.08
CA THR A 152 -10.59 -7.66 9.58
C THR A 152 -10.00 -8.89 8.91
N ALA A 153 -10.76 -9.99 8.88
CA ALA A 153 -10.29 -11.27 8.35
C ALA A 153 -10.38 -11.39 6.82
N GLY A 154 -11.19 -10.56 6.15
CA GLY A 154 -11.41 -10.66 4.71
C GLY A 154 -12.27 -9.54 4.15
N TRP A 155 -12.18 -9.35 2.83
CA TRP A 155 -12.80 -8.23 2.12
C TRP A 155 -14.33 -8.23 2.14
N ALA A 156 -14.96 -9.41 2.24
CA ALA A 156 -16.41 -9.49 2.43
C ALA A 156 -16.84 -8.82 3.76
N LEU A 157 -16.07 -8.97 4.83
CA LEU A 157 -16.37 -8.31 6.11
C LEU A 157 -16.13 -6.80 6.05
N ILE A 158 -15.11 -6.34 5.33
CA ILE A 158 -14.92 -4.91 5.04
C ILE A 158 -16.16 -4.34 4.35
N ARG A 159 -16.59 -4.98 3.26
CA ARG A 159 -17.78 -4.58 2.51
C ARG A 159 -19.01 -4.55 3.41
N ASP A 160 -19.29 -5.64 4.10
CA ASP A 160 -20.52 -5.80 4.87
C ASP A 160 -20.56 -4.85 6.08
N ASN A 161 -19.46 -4.66 6.80
CA ASN A 161 -19.41 -3.70 7.91
C ASN A 161 -19.54 -2.25 7.41
N SER A 162 -18.94 -1.90 6.26
CA SER A 162 -19.07 -0.56 5.67
C SER A 162 -20.50 -0.30 5.17
N LEU A 163 -21.14 -1.29 4.54
CA LEU A 163 -22.54 -1.20 4.11
C LEU A 163 -23.52 -1.05 5.28
N ASN A 164 -23.15 -1.49 6.48
CA ASN A 164 -23.97 -1.40 7.69
C ASN A 164 -23.53 -0.27 8.64
N ASP A 165 -22.73 0.69 8.17
CA ASP A 165 -22.24 1.84 8.96
C ASP A 165 -21.53 1.45 10.26
N ARG A 166 -20.92 0.26 10.29
CA ARG A 166 -20.04 -0.15 11.40
C ARG A 166 -18.64 0.44 11.27
N PHE A 167 -18.26 0.86 10.06
CA PHE A 167 -17.04 1.59 9.80
C PHE A 167 -17.40 2.94 9.19
N ASP A 168 -16.77 4.00 9.67
CA ASP A 168 -16.90 5.36 9.15
C ASP A 168 -16.18 5.50 7.79
N ALA A 169 -15.06 4.80 7.68
CA ALA A 169 -14.30 4.65 6.45
C ALA A 169 -13.61 3.28 6.43
N ALA A 170 -13.07 2.87 5.29
CA ALA A 170 -12.39 1.59 5.18
C ALA A 170 -11.27 1.62 4.15
N HIS A 171 -10.28 0.79 4.43
CA HIS A 171 -9.39 0.23 3.43
C HIS A 171 -10.21 -0.63 2.47
N MET A 172 -10.23 -0.30 1.18
CA MET A 172 -10.96 -1.05 0.16
C MET A 172 -10.08 -1.35 -1.04
N LEU A 173 -10.37 -2.44 -1.76
CA LEU A 173 -9.80 -2.65 -3.08
C LEU A 173 -10.43 -1.64 -4.04
N SER A 174 -9.65 -0.96 -4.89
CA SER A 174 -10.17 0.15 -5.72
C SER A 174 -11.43 -0.17 -6.56
N PRO A 175 -11.69 -1.42 -6.99
CA PRO A 175 -12.96 -1.77 -7.64
C PRO A 175 -14.18 -1.90 -6.71
N MET A 176 -13.99 -2.11 -5.40
CA MET A 176 -15.10 -2.32 -4.46
C MET A 176 -16.05 -1.10 -4.38
N PRO A 177 -15.58 0.15 -4.21
CA PRO A 177 -16.47 1.32 -4.20
C PRO A 177 -17.29 1.47 -5.48
N LEU A 178 -16.71 1.13 -6.64
CA LEU A 178 -17.40 1.16 -7.93
C LEU A 178 -18.50 0.08 -7.98
N ALA A 179 -18.18 -1.16 -7.63
CA ALA A 179 -19.13 -2.26 -7.59
C ALA A 179 -20.28 -1.99 -6.62
N MET A 180 -19.98 -1.49 -5.43
CA MET A 180 -20.98 -1.15 -4.40
C MET A 180 -21.89 0.00 -4.84
N SER A 181 -21.34 1.04 -5.47
CA SER A 181 -22.12 2.17 -6.01
C SER A 181 -23.03 1.77 -7.17
N LEU A 182 -22.64 0.75 -7.94
CA LEU A 182 -23.46 0.16 -9.01
C LEU A 182 -24.42 -0.95 -8.54
N GLY A 183 -24.30 -1.41 -7.30
CA GLY A 183 -25.10 -2.54 -6.79
C GLY A 183 -24.69 -3.90 -7.37
N VAL A 184 -23.45 -4.01 -7.83
CA VAL A 184 -22.89 -5.24 -8.40
C VAL A 184 -22.25 -6.04 -7.27
N GLY A 185 -22.77 -7.24 -7.01
CA GLY A 185 -22.24 -8.13 -5.95
C GLY A 185 -22.56 -7.72 -4.51
N SER A 186 -23.41 -6.70 -4.31
CA SER A 186 -23.95 -6.28 -3.01
C SER A 186 -25.23 -5.47 -3.18
N SER A 187 -25.84 -5.05 -2.05
CA SER A 187 -26.82 -3.97 -2.10
C SER A 187 -26.17 -2.69 -2.61
N GLN A 188 -26.91 -1.93 -3.43
CA GLN A 188 -26.44 -0.67 -3.98
C GLN A 188 -26.34 0.38 -2.86
N ARG A 189 -25.17 0.98 -2.73
CA ARG A 189 -24.93 2.11 -1.82
C ARG A 189 -23.83 2.99 -2.38
N SER A 190 -24.07 4.30 -2.40
CA SER A 190 -23.10 5.26 -2.89
C SER A 190 -21.88 5.32 -1.96
N PHE A 191 -20.73 4.93 -2.50
CA PHE A 191 -19.42 5.01 -1.89
C PHE A 191 -18.51 5.89 -2.74
N ILE A 192 -17.60 6.58 -2.06
CA ILE A 192 -16.60 7.46 -2.65
C ILE A 192 -15.20 6.98 -2.28
N THR A 193 -14.25 7.28 -3.17
CA THR A 193 -12.82 7.01 -3.10
C THR A 193 -12.08 8.34 -3.21
N PRO A 194 -11.89 9.05 -2.09
CA PRO A 194 -11.18 10.32 -2.11
C PRO A 194 -9.66 10.19 -2.15
N ALA A 195 -9.10 9.02 -1.82
CA ALA A 195 -7.68 8.78 -1.98
C ALA A 195 -7.39 7.32 -2.36
N ILE A 196 -6.39 7.13 -3.21
CA ILE A 196 -5.72 5.84 -3.39
C ILE A 196 -4.73 5.66 -2.24
N GLU A 197 -4.64 4.48 -1.68
CA GLU A 197 -3.67 4.23 -0.62
C GLU A 197 -2.32 3.85 -1.20
N ASN A 198 -2.32 3.02 -2.25
CA ASN A 198 -1.10 2.58 -2.88
C ASN A 198 -1.30 2.30 -4.38
N ILE A 199 -0.21 2.46 -5.12
CA ILE A 199 -0.04 1.97 -6.48
C ILE A 199 0.95 0.81 -6.48
N ASN A 200 0.87 -0.06 -7.49
CA ASN A 200 1.68 -1.28 -7.56
C ASN A 200 1.48 -2.16 -6.29
N GLY A 201 2.54 -2.82 -5.78
CA GLY A 201 2.53 -3.53 -4.50
C GLY A 201 1.92 -4.93 -4.52
N GLN A 202 1.80 -5.52 -5.70
CA GLN A 202 1.29 -6.87 -5.90
C GLN A 202 2.22 -7.66 -6.82
N ALA A 203 2.06 -8.99 -6.83
CA ALA A 203 2.82 -9.86 -7.70
C ALA A 203 2.01 -11.13 -8.02
N ILE A 204 2.37 -11.78 -9.13
CA ILE A 204 2.03 -13.19 -9.34
C ILE A 204 3.14 -14.02 -8.70
N VAL A 205 2.77 -14.87 -7.76
CA VAL A 205 3.66 -15.85 -7.12
C VAL A 205 3.22 -17.24 -7.54
N LEU A 206 4.20 -18.08 -7.88
CA LEU A 206 3.99 -19.50 -8.18
C LEU A 206 4.60 -20.37 -7.08
N HIS A 207 4.03 -21.55 -6.86
CA HIS A 207 4.63 -22.58 -6.02
C HIS A 207 5.98 -23.01 -6.61
N ASN A 208 6.96 -23.35 -5.76
CA ASN A 208 8.30 -23.74 -6.20
C ASN A 208 8.33 -25.00 -7.11
N ASP A 209 7.27 -25.82 -7.07
CA ASP A 209 7.13 -26.98 -7.98
C ASP A 209 6.91 -26.58 -9.45
N HIS A 210 6.63 -25.30 -9.72
CA HIS A 210 6.37 -24.76 -11.06
C HIS A 210 7.49 -23.87 -11.60
N GLN A 211 8.72 -23.97 -11.06
CA GLN A 211 9.88 -23.21 -11.55
C GLN A 211 10.21 -23.47 -13.03
N ASP A 212 9.82 -24.63 -13.57
CA ASP A 212 9.95 -25.01 -14.98
C ASP A 212 8.74 -24.61 -15.85
N LYS A 213 7.66 -24.09 -15.24
CA LYS A 213 6.41 -23.71 -15.90
C LYS A 213 6.14 -22.21 -15.79
N ARG A 214 7.11 -21.41 -16.23
CA ARG A 214 7.04 -19.95 -16.14
C ARG A 214 6.39 -19.29 -17.35
N ASP A 215 6.20 -20.01 -18.45
CA ASP A 215 5.41 -19.52 -19.57
C ASP A 215 3.91 -19.67 -19.22
N PRO A 216 3.12 -18.58 -19.19
CA PRO A 216 1.71 -18.66 -18.85
C PRO A 216 0.90 -19.61 -19.72
N GLN A 217 1.32 -19.89 -20.97
CA GLN A 217 0.66 -20.88 -21.83
C GLN A 217 0.66 -22.30 -21.22
N GLN A 218 1.57 -22.58 -20.29
CA GLN A 218 1.68 -23.86 -19.60
C GLN A 218 0.74 -23.97 -18.37
N TRP A 219 0.02 -22.90 -18.03
CA TRP A 219 -0.79 -22.83 -16.81
C TRP A 219 -2.21 -23.38 -16.98
N LYS A 220 -2.55 -23.96 -18.13
CA LYS A 220 -3.86 -24.62 -18.28
C LYS A 220 -4.05 -25.70 -17.21
N GLY A 221 -5.14 -25.60 -16.46
CA GLY A 221 -5.49 -26.42 -15.31
C GLY A 221 -4.98 -25.89 -13.97
N PHE A 222 -4.21 -24.80 -13.95
CA PHE A 222 -3.73 -24.21 -12.70
C PHE A 222 -4.88 -23.60 -11.90
N THR A 223 -4.70 -23.61 -10.59
CA THR A 223 -5.57 -22.92 -9.63
C THR A 223 -4.83 -21.73 -9.02
N PHE A 224 -5.37 -20.53 -9.21
CA PHE A 224 -4.84 -19.30 -8.65
C PHE A 224 -5.69 -18.76 -7.51
N GLY A 225 -5.03 -18.26 -6.46
CA GLY A 225 -5.67 -17.46 -5.41
C GLY A 225 -5.73 -15.97 -5.77
N VAL A 226 -6.85 -15.31 -5.47
CA VAL A 226 -7.00 -13.85 -5.47
C VAL A 226 -7.75 -13.40 -4.21
N PRO A 227 -7.52 -12.19 -3.68
CA PRO A 227 -8.11 -11.76 -2.42
C PRO A 227 -9.63 -11.60 -2.46
N PHE A 228 -10.18 -11.15 -3.59
CA PHE A 228 -11.60 -10.86 -3.75
C PHE A 228 -11.99 -10.75 -5.22
N GLU A 229 -13.27 -10.92 -5.51
CA GLU A 229 -13.82 -10.86 -6.87
C GLU A 229 -13.64 -9.46 -7.49
N TYR A 230 -14.09 -8.42 -6.78
CA TYR A 230 -13.97 -7.02 -7.19
C TYR A 230 -12.62 -6.46 -6.76
N SER A 231 -11.55 -6.93 -7.40
CA SER A 231 -10.18 -6.58 -7.02
C SER A 231 -9.28 -6.39 -8.23
N MET A 232 -8.28 -5.50 -8.09
CA MET A 232 -7.23 -5.32 -9.09
C MET A 232 -6.46 -6.62 -9.32
N HIS A 233 -6.30 -7.42 -8.28
CA HIS A 233 -5.68 -8.74 -8.34
C HIS A 233 -6.39 -9.69 -9.31
N ASN A 234 -7.71 -9.77 -9.22
CA ASN A 234 -8.53 -10.58 -10.13
C ASN A 234 -8.43 -10.03 -11.56
N PHE A 235 -8.61 -8.72 -11.74
CA PHE A 235 -8.61 -8.14 -13.09
C PHE A 235 -7.24 -8.17 -13.76
N LEU A 236 -6.14 -7.94 -13.03
CA LEU A 236 -4.78 -8.04 -13.56
C LEU A 236 -4.38 -9.49 -13.84
N LEU A 237 -4.78 -10.45 -13.01
CA LEU A 237 -4.52 -11.87 -13.28
C LEU A 237 -5.26 -12.30 -14.55
N ARG A 238 -6.55 -11.97 -14.65
CA ARG A 238 -7.38 -12.24 -15.84
C ARG A 238 -6.80 -11.60 -17.09
N TYR A 239 -6.37 -10.33 -16.98
CA TYR A 239 -5.71 -9.62 -18.07
C TYR A 239 -4.43 -10.35 -18.50
N TYR A 240 -3.53 -10.64 -17.55
CA TYR A 240 -2.25 -11.27 -17.83
C TYR A 240 -2.40 -12.64 -18.51
N VAL A 241 -3.26 -13.52 -18.01
CA VAL A 241 -3.44 -14.86 -18.61
C VAL A 241 -4.17 -14.81 -19.95
N ALA A 242 -5.14 -13.90 -20.12
CA ALA A 242 -5.87 -13.72 -21.38
C ALA A 242 -4.95 -13.22 -22.50
N GLU A 243 -4.05 -12.27 -22.21
CA GLU A 243 -3.06 -11.80 -23.18
C GLU A 243 -2.02 -12.88 -23.55
N HIS A 244 -1.90 -13.93 -22.74
CA HIS A 244 -1.12 -15.12 -23.07
C HIS A 244 -1.96 -16.26 -23.67
N GLY A 245 -3.22 -15.99 -24.02
CA GLY A 245 -4.09 -16.93 -24.72
C GLY A 245 -4.83 -17.94 -23.84
N LEU A 246 -4.87 -17.75 -22.52
CA LEU A 246 -5.67 -18.58 -21.62
C LEU A 246 -6.97 -17.88 -21.22
N ASP A 247 -8.09 -18.59 -21.35
CA ASP A 247 -9.36 -18.10 -20.83
C ASP A 247 -9.42 -18.28 -19.30
N PRO A 248 -9.57 -17.20 -18.50
CA PRO A 248 -9.51 -17.29 -17.05
C PRO A 248 -10.69 -18.00 -16.38
N ASP A 249 -11.80 -18.24 -17.08
CA ASP A 249 -12.95 -18.99 -16.53
C ASP A 249 -13.04 -20.43 -17.08
N GLN A 250 -12.23 -20.79 -18.09
CA GLN A 250 -12.27 -22.11 -18.73
C GLN A 250 -10.94 -22.88 -18.60
N ASP A 251 -9.81 -22.20 -18.77
CA ASP A 251 -8.50 -22.83 -18.82
C ASP A 251 -7.81 -22.86 -17.45
N ILE A 252 -8.16 -21.96 -16.52
CA ILE A 252 -7.64 -21.95 -15.15
C ILE A 252 -8.79 -21.85 -14.14
N GLN A 253 -8.48 -22.02 -12.85
CA GLN A 253 -9.40 -21.75 -11.76
C GLN A 253 -8.93 -20.55 -10.96
N ILE A 254 -9.82 -19.60 -10.70
CA ILE A 254 -9.55 -18.46 -9.80
C ILE A 254 -10.38 -18.64 -8.54
N ARG A 255 -9.73 -18.68 -7.38
CA ARG A 255 -10.35 -18.87 -6.06
C ARG A 255 -10.16 -17.63 -5.21
N VAL A 256 -11.24 -17.18 -4.58
CA VAL A 256 -11.19 -16.13 -3.57
C VAL A 256 -10.61 -16.71 -2.27
N ILE A 257 -9.47 -16.18 -1.84
CA ILE A 257 -8.75 -16.59 -0.62
C ILE A 257 -8.32 -15.33 0.12
N PRO A 258 -8.63 -15.16 1.42
CA PRO A 258 -8.12 -14.04 2.20
C PRO A 258 -6.58 -13.98 2.18
N PRO A 259 -5.95 -12.79 2.08
CA PRO A 259 -4.49 -12.67 2.03
C PRO A 259 -3.74 -13.44 3.13
N PRO A 260 -4.17 -13.42 4.42
CA PRO A 260 -3.51 -14.19 5.48
C PRO A 260 -3.45 -15.70 5.25
N GLU A 261 -4.33 -16.24 4.40
CA GLU A 261 -4.45 -17.68 4.12
C GLU A 261 -3.72 -18.10 2.83
N MET A 262 -3.24 -17.14 2.03
CA MET A 262 -2.63 -17.40 0.71
C MET A 262 -1.40 -18.30 0.80
N VAL A 263 -0.46 -17.95 1.69
CA VAL A 263 0.80 -18.66 1.87
C VAL A 263 0.56 -20.10 2.36
N ALA A 264 -0.43 -20.29 3.24
CA ALA A 264 -0.80 -21.62 3.73
C ALA A 264 -1.43 -22.49 2.64
N ASN A 265 -2.31 -21.93 1.80
CA ASN A 265 -2.90 -22.65 0.67
C ASN A 265 -1.86 -23.02 -0.39
N LEU A 266 -0.92 -22.11 -0.68
CA LEU A 266 0.19 -22.38 -1.58
C LEU A 266 1.06 -23.53 -1.04
N ARG A 267 1.45 -23.48 0.24
CA ARG A 267 2.24 -24.53 0.91
C ARG A 267 1.55 -25.90 0.91
N ALA A 268 0.22 -25.91 1.03
CA ALA A 268 -0.55 -27.15 1.05
C ALA A 268 -0.76 -27.76 -0.35
N GLY A 269 -0.37 -27.06 -1.42
CA GLY A 269 -0.66 -27.47 -2.80
C GLY A 269 -2.14 -27.33 -3.17
N ASN A 270 -2.90 -26.51 -2.44
CA ASN A 270 -4.32 -26.25 -2.74
C ASN A 270 -4.50 -25.28 -3.92
N ILE A 271 -3.44 -24.54 -4.26
CA ILE A 271 -3.32 -23.59 -5.37
C ILE A 271 -1.91 -23.72 -5.95
N ASP A 272 -1.78 -23.47 -7.25
CA ASP A 272 -0.52 -23.49 -8.00
C ASP A 272 0.21 -22.15 -7.92
N GLY A 273 -0.55 -21.07 -7.69
CA GLY A 273 -0.05 -19.73 -7.52
C GLY A 273 -1.11 -18.78 -6.99
N PHE A 274 -0.77 -17.50 -6.89
CA PHE A 274 -1.73 -16.46 -6.59
C PHE A 274 -1.28 -15.13 -7.20
N LEU A 275 -2.25 -14.23 -7.43
CA LEU A 275 -1.98 -12.80 -7.54
C LEU A 275 -2.52 -12.13 -6.28
N SER A 276 -1.64 -11.61 -5.44
CA SER A 276 -1.97 -11.16 -4.09
C SER A 276 -1.22 -9.86 -3.73
N PRO A 277 -1.66 -9.11 -2.71
CA PRO A 277 -0.91 -7.96 -2.25
C PRO A 277 0.22 -8.38 -1.32
N ASP A 278 1.26 -7.56 -1.26
CA ASP A 278 2.28 -7.70 -0.24
C ASP A 278 1.71 -7.42 1.18
N PRO A 279 2.24 -8.05 2.23
CA PRO A 279 3.54 -8.73 2.28
C PRO A 279 3.48 -10.23 1.95
N PHE A 280 2.32 -10.77 1.55
CA PHE A 280 2.16 -12.21 1.38
C PHE A 280 2.93 -12.77 0.18
N ASN A 281 3.19 -11.96 -0.84
CA ASN A 281 4.09 -12.34 -1.94
C ASN A 281 5.51 -12.54 -1.39
N GLN A 282 6.05 -11.54 -0.72
CA GLN A 282 7.38 -11.64 -0.12
C GLN A 282 7.45 -12.69 0.99
N ARG A 283 6.36 -12.92 1.73
CA ARG A 283 6.27 -13.96 2.75
C ARG A 283 6.40 -15.36 2.15
N ALA A 284 5.78 -15.64 1.00
CA ALA A 284 5.91 -16.92 0.31
C ALA A 284 7.36 -17.19 -0.12
N VAL A 285 8.08 -16.16 -0.56
CA VAL A 285 9.51 -16.25 -0.87
C VAL A 285 10.34 -16.45 0.40
N PHE A 286 10.10 -15.63 1.43
CA PHE A 286 10.80 -15.70 2.72
C PHE A 286 10.70 -17.08 3.36
N GLU A 287 9.51 -17.70 3.28
CA GLU A 287 9.26 -19.05 3.77
C GLU A 287 9.68 -20.18 2.80
N ARG A 288 10.26 -19.82 1.65
CA ARG A 288 10.74 -20.73 0.60
C ARG A 288 9.66 -21.67 0.05
N ILE A 289 8.43 -21.19 -0.06
CA ILE A 289 7.28 -21.94 -0.62
C ILE A 289 7.11 -21.64 -2.11
N GLY A 290 7.32 -20.38 -2.49
CA GLY A 290 7.12 -19.93 -3.87
C GLY A 290 8.14 -18.88 -4.28
N PHE A 291 8.02 -18.46 -5.52
CA PHE A 291 8.85 -17.44 -6.14
C PHE A 291 7.99 -16.37 -6.82
N ILE A 292 8.49 -15.15 -6.89
CA ILE A 292 7.85 -14.06 -7.62
C ILE A 292 8.07 -14.30 -9.11
N HIS A 293 6.98 -14.55 -9.83
CA HIS A 293 7.01 -14.74 -11.28
C HIS A 293 7.06 -13.40 -12.01
N VAL A 294 6.18 -12.47 -11.65
CA VAL A 294 6.13 -11.12 -12.20
C VAL A 294 5.55 -10.14 -11.16
N LEU A 295 6.09 -8.92 -11.10
CA LEU A 295 5.45 -7.84 -10.34
C LEU A 295 4.31 -7.26 -11.16
N THR A 296 3.22 -6.85 -10.53
CA THR A 296 2.10 -6.25 -11.28
C THR A 296 2.45 -4.89 -11.90
N LYS A 297 3.49 -4.21 -11.41
CA LYS A 297 4.03 -3.01 -12.08
C LYS A 297 4.55 -3.29 -13.49
N ASP A 298 4.99 -4.52 -13.77
CA ASP A 298 5.44 -4.93 -15.10
C ASP A 298 4.26 -5.27 -16.03
N ILE A 299 3.05 -5.40 -15.48
CA ILE A 299 1.80 -5.55 -16.23
C ILE A 299 1.21 -4.16 -16.54
N TRP A 300 1.09 -3.33 -15.51
CA TRP A 300 0.63 -1.94 -15.58
C TRP A 300 1.36 -1.10 -14.54
N ASP A 301 2.33 -0.30 -14.98
CA ASP A 301 3.07 0.55 -14.05
C ASP A 301 2.20 1.68 -13.48
N GLY A 302 2.21 1.82 -12.15
CA GLY A 302 1.41 2.81 -11.42
C GLY A 302 -0.08 2.49 -11.37
N HIS A 303 -0.46 1.21 -11.54
CA HIS A 303 -1.86 0.79 -11.40
C HIS A 303 -2.37 1.04 -9.98
N PRO A 304 -3.66 1.41 -9.79
CA PRO A 304 -4.24 1.50 -8.45
C PRO A 304 -4.30 0.11 -7.82
N CYS A 305 -4.23 0.03 -6.49
CA CYS A 305 -4.43 -1.23 -5.77
C CYS A 305 -5.55 -1.11 -4.74
N CYS A 306 -5.26 -0.41 -3.64
CA CYS A 306 -6.20 -0.15 -2.57
C CYS A 306 -6.52 1.33 -2.46
N ALA A 307 -7.66 1.62 -1.86
CA ALA A 307 -8.29 2.91 -1.79
C ALA A 307 -8.82 3.13 -0.37
N PHE A 308 -8.62 4.35 0.11
CA PHE A 308 -9.34 4.85 1.27
C PHE A 308 -10.73 5.25 0.79
N ALA A 309 -11.76 4.61 1.34
CA ALA A 309 -13.14 4.79 0.90
C ALA A 309 -14.10 5.04 2.07
N THR A 310 -15.17 5.77 1.80
CA THR A 310 -16.26 6.01 2.75
C THR A 310 -17.60 6.05 2.03
N SER A 311 -18.71 5.93 2.77
CA SER A 311 -20.02 6.17 2.20
C SER A 311 -20.19 7.66 1.88
N ALA A 312 -20.85 7.98 0.77
CA ALA A 312 -21.14 9.38 0.44
C ALA A 312 -22.02 10.05 1.53
N THR A 313 -22.82 9.25 2.24
CA THR A 313 -23.61 9.70 3.39
C THR A 313 -22.75 10.19 4.54
N PHE A 314 -21.72 9.44 4.93
CA PHE A 314 -20.81 9.85 6.00
C PHE A 314 -20.12 11.18 5.68
N ALA A 315 -19.57 11.30 4.47
CA ALA A 315 -18.88 12.52 4.04
C ALA A 315 -19.81 13.75 4.00
N ARG A 316 -21.06 13.57 3.56
CA ARG A 316 -22.07 14.64 3.53
C ARG A 316 -22.56 15.05 4.91
N GLU A 317 -22.69 14.10 5.84
CA GLU A 317 -23.24 14.35 7.18
C GLU A 317 -22.19 14.82 8.19
N ASN A 318 -20.91 14.53 7.91
CA ASN A 318 -19.77 14.90 8.76
C ASN A 318 -18.67 15.57 7.91
N PRO A 319 -18.97 16.66 7.18
CA PRO A 319 -18.03 17.25 6.21
C PRO A 319 -16.71 17.70 6.83
N ASN A 320 -16.72 18.23 8.05
CA ASN A 320 -15.48 18.71 8.69
C ASN A 320 -14.63 17.52 9.17
N THR A 321 -15.30 16.52 9.75
CA THR A 321 -14.67 15.25 10.15
C THR A 321 -14.05 14.53 8.95
N TYR A 322 -14.79 14.46 7.86
CA TYR A 322 -14.35 13.87 6.61
C TYR A 322 -13.17 14.63 6.00
N GLY A 323 -13.23 15.96 5.95
CA GLY A 323 -12.13 16.80 5.47
C GLY A 323 -10.84 16.66 6.31
N ALA A 324 -10.99 16.55 7.63
CA ALA A 324 -9.89 16.28 8.56
C ALA A 324 -9.28 14.89 8.32
N LEU A 325 -10.13 13.88 8.11
CA LEU A 325 -9.71 12.50 7.87
C LEU A 325 -8.99 12.37 6.52
N LEU A 326 -9.52 13.00 5.47
CA LEU A 326 -8.88 13.01 4.14
C LEU A 326 -7.49 13.65 4.19
N ARG A 327 -7.33 14.78 4.88
CA ARG A 327 -6.02 15.41 5.09
C ARG A 327 -5.05 14.47 5.82
N ALA A 328 -5.51 13.81 6.89
CA ALA A 328 -4.70 12.84 7.63
C ALA A 328 -4.20 11.68 6.74
N ILE A 329 -5.09 11.16 5.88
CA ILE A 329 -4.75 10.07 4.95
C ILE A 329 -3.80 10.55 3.86
N ILE A 330 -4.04 11.71 3.23
CA ILE A 330 -3.14 12.26 2.20
C ILE A 330 -1.74 12.52 2.78
N ASP A 331 -1.64 13.14 3.97
CA ASP A 331 -0.37 13.33 4.66
C ASP A 331 0.34 11.99 4.93
N ALA A 332 -0.39 10.97 5.40
CA ALA A 332 0.18 9.66 5.68
C ALA A 332 0.65 8.94 4.39
N THR A 333 -0.12 9.06 3.30
CA THR A 333 0.27 8.52 1.99
C THR A 333 1.53 9.19 1.47
N GLN A 334 1.62 10.53 1.55
CA GLN A 334 2.80 11.28 1.14
C GLN A 334 4.02 10.97 2.01
N TYR A 335 3.83 10.78 3.32
CA TYR A 335 4.92 10.35 4.19
C TYR A 335 5.43 8.95 3.82
N SER A 336 4.53 8.06 3.37
CA SER A 336 4.85 6.70 2.93
C SER A 336 5.58 6.65 1.58
N SER A 337 5.34 7.62 0.72
CA SER A 337 5.95 7.68 -0.63
C SER A 337 7.45 7.95 -0.54
N ASP A 338 7.91 8.77 0.42
CA ASP A 338 9.32 9.09 0.63
C ASP A 338 10.13 7.84 1.04
N PRO A 339 11.08 7.38 0.19
CA PRO A 339 11.92 6.22 0.47
C PRO A 339 12.68 6.30 1.81
N ALA A 340 13.00 7.50 2.30
CA ALA A 340 13.73 7.70 3.55
C ALA A 340 12.93 7.29 4.80
N ASN A 341 11.60 7.18 4.68
CA ASN A 341 10.69 6.83 5.77
C ASN A 341 10.31 5.33 5.76
N ARG A 342 10.56 4.62 4.67
CA ARG A 342 10.00 3.26 4.47
C ARG A 342 10.50 2.21 5.47
N SER A 343 11.75 2.30 5.92
CA SER A 343 12.27 1.38 6.97
C SER A 343 11.62 1.61 8.34
N GLU A 344 11.44 2.87 8.77
CA GLU A 344 10.78 3.15 10.06
C GLU A 344 9.28 2.82 10.01
N ILE A 345 8.64 3.02 8.85
CA ILE A 345 7.26 2.59 8.62
C ILE A 345 7.16 1.06 8.75
N ALA A 346 8.10 0.31 8.16
CA ALA A 346 8.11 -1.15 8.24
C ALA A 346 8.13 -1.64 9.69
N GLU A 347 8.93 -1.00 10.54
CA GLU A 347 8.98 -1.32 11.97
C GLU A 347 7.69 -0.93 12.71
N ALA A 348 7.10 0.23 12.39
CA ALA A 348 5.88 0.72 13.04
C ALA A 348 4.64 -0.16 12.77
N ILE A 349 4.55 -0.75 11.57
CA ILE A 349 3.37 -1.53 11.15
C ILE A 349 3.56 -3.06 11.28
N ALA A 350 4.75 -3.53 11.66
CA ALA A 350 5.04 -4.95 11.90
C ALA A 350 4.27 -5.60 13.07
N PRO A 351 4.02 -4.92 14.21
CA PRO A 351 3.44 -5.53 15.42
C PRO A 351 2.08 -6.21 15.24
N THR A 352 1.70 -7.02 16.23
CA THR A 352 0.52 -7.92 16.16
C THR A 352 -0.81 -7.19 16.01
N ASN A 353 -0.95 -5.96 16.49
CA ASN A 353 -2.13 -5.12 16.27
C ASN A 353 -2.27 -4.65 14.81
N TYR A 354 -1.18 -4.64 14.03
CA TYR A 354 -1.14 -4.23 12.63
C TYR A 354 -0.93 -5.42 11.69
N LEU A 355 0.23 -5.56 11.03
CA LEU A 355 0.42 -6.62 10.03
C LEU A 355 0.68 -7.99 10.65
N ASN A 356 1.30 -8.05 11.83
CA ASN A 356 1.77 -9.29 12.46
C ASN A 356 2.70 -10.08 11.51
N GLN A 357 3.66 -9.39 10.89
CA GLN A 357 4.64 -9.96 9.96
C GLN A 357 6.05 -9.57 10.40
N PRO A 358 7.11 -10.33 10.04
CA PRO A 358 8.46 -9.92 10.36
C PRO A 358 8.81 -8.61 9.69
N VAL A 359 9.51 -7.73 10.42
CA VAL A 359 10.02 -6.45 9.93
C VAL A 359 10.79 -6.64 8.63
N THR A 360 11.69 -7.63 8.55
CA THR A 360 12.45 -7.93 7.32
C THR A 360 11.56 -8.16 6.09
N VAL A 361 10.42 -8.84 6.24
CA VAL A 361 9.51 -9.08 5.10
C VAL A 361 8.86 -7.78 4.65
N ILE A 362 8.43 -6.94 5.60
CA ILE A 362 7.80 -5.65 5.30
C ILE A 362 8.83 -4.69 4.71
N GLU A 363 10.05 -4.64 5.25
CA GLU A 363 11.13 -3.79 4.77
C GLU A 363 11.54 -4.15 3.33
N GLN A 364 11.66 -5.45 3.01
CA GLN A 364 11.94 -5.91 1.64
C GLN A 364 10.87 -5.44 0.64
N VAL A 365 9.60 -5.38 1.07
CA VAL A 365 8.50 -4.86 0.25
C VAL A 365 8.62 -3.36 0.09
N LEU A 366 8.58 -2.61 1.19
CA LEU A 366 8.47 -1.15 1.16
C LEU A 366 9.69 -0.51 0.49
N THR A 367 10.89 -1.05 0.70
CA THR A 367 12.12 -0.47 0.14
C THR A 367 12.46 -0.99 -1.26
N GLY A 368 11.75 -2.03 -1.72
CA GLY A 368 11.98 -2.59 -3.04
C GLY A 368 13.25 -3.40 -3.19
N ARG A 369 13.96 -3.71 -2.11
CA ARG A 369 15.14 -4.58 -2.12
C ARG A 369 14.82 -5.94 -1.52
N TYR A 370 14.65 -6.96 -2.36
CA TYR A 370 14.03 -8.22 -1.97
C TYR A 370 14.62 -9.43 -2.70
N ALA A 371 14.56 -10.60 -2.07
CA ALA A 371 14.81 -11.86 -2.78
C ALA A 371 13.59 -12.24 -3.62
N ASP A 372 13.81 -12.72 -4.84
CA ASP A 372 12.73 -13.14 -5.76
C ASP A 372 12.30 -14.60 -5.61
N GLY A 373 13.08 -15.42 -4.89
CA GLY A 373 12.84 -16.86 -4.74
C GLY A 373 13.43 -17.71 -5.88
N LEU A 374 14.09 -17.09 -6.85
CA LEU A 374 14.80 -17.72 -7.97
C LEU A 374 16.32 -17.68 -7.80
N GLY A 375 16.81 -17.10 -6.70
CA GLY A 375 18.22 -17.06 -6.35
C GLY A 375 18.84 -15.66 -6.43
N GLU A 376 18.08 -14.66 -6.85
CA GLU A 376 18.56 -13.30 -7.02
C GLU A 376 17.93 -12.34 -6.00
N VAL A 377 18.68 -11.26 -5.70
CA VAL A 377 18.16 -10.11 -4.96
C VAL A 377 17.88 -8.99 -5.94
N GLN A 378 16.62 -8.60 -6.02
CA GLN A 378 16.13 -7.54 -6.87
C GLN A 378 16.21 -6.19 -6.15
N ASN A 379 16.31 -5.11 -6.93
CA ASN A 379 16.30 -3.74 -6.44
C ASN A 379 15.35 -2.90 -7.30
N VAL A 380 14.08 -2.89 -6.90
CA VAL A 380 12.96 -2.22 -7.57
C VAL A 380 12.27 -1.32 -6.54
N PRO A 381 12.83 -0.13 -6.23
CA PRO A 381 12.36 0.74 -5.14
C PRO A 381 10.87 1.12 -5.22
N ASP A 382 10.32 1.12 -6.43
CA ASP A 382 8.93 1.45 -6.77
C ASP A 382 8.05 0.19 -6.98
N ARG A 383 8.48 -1.00 -6.51
CA ARG A 383 7.66 -2.23 -6.56
C ARG A 383 6.31 -2.04 -5.85
N ILE A 384 6.29 -1.19 -4.84
CA ILE A 384 5.13 -0.58 -4.20
C ILE A 384 5.43 0.90 -4.09
N ASP A 385 4.42 1.74 -4.31
CA ASP A 385 4.51 3.16 -4.03
C ASP A 385 3.17 3.70 -3.52
N PHE A 386 3.19 4.93 -3.02
CA PHE A 386 2.08 5.56 -2.34
C PHE A 386 1.75 6.89 -3.04
N ASP A 387 0.72 6.88 -3.88
CA ASP A 387 0.20 8.06 -4.58
C ASP A 387 -1.29 8.20 -4.21
N PRO A 388 -1.69 9.30 -3.53
CA PRO A 388 -3.06 9.45 -3.09
C PRO A 388 -4.04 9.75 -4.22
N PHE A 389 -3.57 10.09 -5.43
CA PHE A 389 -4.44 10.67 -6.44
C PHE A 389 -5.38 9.64 -7.13
N PRO A 390 -6.71 9.76 -6.96
CA PRO A 390 -7.67 8.81 -7.52
C PRO A 390 -8.06 9.19 -8.94
N TRP A 391 -7.16 8.98 -9.90
CA TRP A 391 -7.42 9.29 -11.32
C TRP A 391 -8.76 8.71 -11.81
N HIS A 392 -9.62 9.52 -12.41
CA HIS A 392 -10.89 9.04 -13.00
C HIS A 392 -10.63 7.95 -14.05
N SER A 393 -9.58 8.12 -14.86
CA SER A 393 -9.14 7.12 -15.84
C SER A 393 -8.84 5.73 -15.25
N MET A 394 -8.41 5.63 -13.98
CA MET A 394 -8.26 4.35 -13.28
C MET A 394 -9.62 3.69 -13.06
N ALA A 395 -10.62 4.46 -12.60
CA ALA A 395 -11.98 3.96 -12.43
C ALA A 395 -12.60 3.53 -13.76
N VAL A 396 -12.39 4.30 -14.84
CA VAL A 396 -12.85 3.92 -16.18
C VAL A 396 -12.25 2.58 -16.60
N TRP A 397 -10.93 2.37 -16.41
CA TRP A 397 -10.31 1.08 -16.72
C TRP A 397 -10.92 -0.07 -15.91
N ILE A 398 -11.13 0.14 -14.61
CA ILE A 398 -11.71 -0.87 -13.72
C ILE A 398 -13.11 -1.24 -14.18
N LEU A 399 -13.98 -0.26 -14.44
CA LEU A 399 -15.33 -0.48 -14.95
C LEU A 399 -15.31 -1.19 -16.30
N THR A 400 -14.33 -0.85 -17.14
CA THR A 400 -14.11 -1.52 -18.42
C THR A 400 -13.78 -3.00 -18.20
N GLN A 401 -12.86 -3.35 -17.30
CA GLN A 401 -12.58 -4.76 -16.98
C GLN A 401 -13.76 -5.48 -16.31
N MET A 402 -14.53 -4.79 -15.46
CA MET A 402 -15.77 -5.32 -14.90
C MET A 402 -16.77 -5.69 -16.01
N LYS A 403 -16.91 -4.86 -17.04
CA LYS A 403 -17.75 -5.18 -18.20
C LYS A 403 -17.16 -6.30 -19.03
N ARG A 404 -15.85 -6.26 -19.35
CA ARG A 404 -15.13 -7.31 -20.11
C ARG A 404 -15.44 -8.71 -19.58
N TRP A 405 -15.54 -8.86 -18.27
CA TRP A 405 -15.73 -10.13 -17.59
C TRP A 405 -17.17 -10.38 -17.12
N GLY A 406 -18.14 -9.60 -17.59
CA GLY A 406 -19.57 -9.85 -17.39
C GLY A 406 -20.11 -9.48 -16.00
N TYR A 407 -19.36 -8.72 -15.19
CA TYR A 407 -19.86 -8.22 -13.90
C TYR A 407 -20.87 -7.07 -14.07
N ILE A 408 -20.72 -6.32 -15.16
CA ILE A 408 -21.62 -5.23 -15.52
C ILE A 408 -22.37 -5.64 -16.79
N GLU A 409 -23.69 -5.73 -16.69
CA GLU A 409 -24.57 -5.96 -17.83
C GLU A 409 -25.12 -4.64 -18.37
N GLY A 410 -25.22 -4.52 -19.70
CA GLY A 410 -25.84 -3.38 -20.36
C GLY A 410 -24.96 -2.12 -20.48
N HIS A 411 -25.61 -0.96 -20.60
CA HIS A 411 -24.95 0.32 -20.78
C HIS A 411 -24.54 0.93 -19.44
N VAL A 412 -23.29 1.38 -19.33
CA VAL A 412 -22.76 2.14 -18.21
C VAL A 412 -22.10 3.40 -18.74
N ASP A 413 -22.43 4.54 -18.15
CA ASP A 413 -21.67 5.78 -18.34
C ASP A 413 -20.42 5.73 -17.47
N TYR A 414 -19.33 5.20 -18.03
CA TYR A 414 -18.08 5.02 -17.31
C TYR A 414 -17.54 6.33 -16.72
N GLN A 415 -17.72 7.44 -17.45
CA GLN A 415 -17.16 8.73 -17.06
C GLN A 415 -17.95 9.32 -15.90
N GLN A 416 -19.27 9.18 -15.92
CA GLN A 416 -20.11 9.63 -14.82
C GLN A 416 -19.82 8.84 -13.55
N VAL A 417 -19.79 7.51 -13.64
CA VAL A 417 -19.49 6.65 -12.48
C VAL A 417 -18.09 6.93 -11.94
N ALA A 418 -17.10 7.13 -12.81
CA ALA A 418 -15.75 7.49 -12.40
C ALA A 418 -15.71 8.81 -11.60
N ARG A 419 -16.40 9.86 -12.06
CA ARG A 419 -16.48 11.15 -11.35
C ARG A 419 -17.25 11.06 -10.03
N ASP A 420 -18.29 10.25 -9.96
CA ASP A 420 -19.13 10.11 -8.78
C ASP A 420 -18.42 9.32 -7.66
N VAL A 421 -17.51 8.40 -8.02
CA VAL A 421 -16.84 7.52 -7.07
C VAL A 421 -15.41 7.96 -6.80
N PHE A 422 -14.60 8.33 -7.79
CA PHE A 422 -13.19 8.69 -7.60
C PHE A 422 -13.05 10.21 -7.52
N LEU A 423 -12.78 10.76 -6.34
CA LEU A 423 -12.86 12.21 -6.10
C LEU A 423 -11.54 12.93 -6.42
N ALA A 424 -11.09 12.83 -7.67
CA ALA A 424 -9.78 13.34 -8.12
C ALA A 424 -9.63 14.86 -7.90
N THR A 425 -10.68 15.63 -8.19
CA THR A 425 -10.67 17.09 -8.00
C THR A 425 -10.48 17.47 -6.54
N GLU A 426 -11.18 16.78 -5.63
CA GLU A 426 -11.07 17.05 -4.19
C GLU A 426 -9.70 16.65 -3.65
N ALA A 427 -9.21 15.46 -4.05
CA ALA A 427 -7.86 15.02 -3.70
C ALA A 427 -6.81 16.05 -4.11
N ARG A 428 -6.92 16.59 -5.33
CA ARG A 428 -6.03 17.67 -5.82
C ARG A 428 -6.04 18.88 -4.93
N ASP A 429 -7.23 19.36 -4.58
CA ASP A 429 -7.41 20.59 -3.84
C ASP A 429 -6.83 20.44 -2.43
N VAL A 430 -7.11 19.31 -1.76
CA VAL A 430 -6.51 18.99 -0.45
C VAL A 430 -4.99 18.80 -0.53
N MET A 431 -4.47 18.13 -1.56
CA MET A 431 -3.02 18.00 -1.75
C MET A 431 -2.34 19.37 -1.87
N ARG A 432 -2.93 20.31 -2.63
CA ARG A 432 -2.42 21.68 -2.78
C ARG A 432 -2.50 22.48 -1.48
N GLU A 433 -3.60 22.35 -0.74
CA GLU A 433 -3.77 22.99 0.57
C GLU A 433 -2.69 22.54 1.57
N LEU A 434 -2.32 21.26 1.51
CA LEU A 434 -1.24 20.68 2.32
C LEU A 434 0.17 20.98 1.77
N GLY A 435 0.27 21.62 0.60
CA GLY A 435 1.55 22.00 -0.02
C GLY A 435 2.25 20.90 -0.81
N TYR A 436 1.53 19.85 -1.20
CA TYR A 436 2.05 18.79 -2.07
C TYR A 436 1.81 19.07 -3.55
N ASP A 437 2.62 18.45 -4.40
CA ASP A 437 2.40 18.42 -5.84
C ASP A 437 1.13 17.63 -6.16
N ALA A 438 0.28 18.18 -7.03
CA ALA A 438 -0.97 17.55 -7.42
C ALA A 438 -1.18 17.67 -8.94
N PRO A 439 -1.66 16.62 -9.63
CA PRO A 439 -1.90 16.66 -11.07
C PRO A 439 -2.91 17.73 -11.51
N GLU A 440 -2.67 18.41 -12.63
CA GLU A 440 -3.65 19.35 -13.22
C GLU A 440 -4.85 18.62 -13.86
N GLU A 441 -4.60 17.44 -14.42
CA GLU A 441 -5.61 16.62 -15.07
C GLU A 441 -6.14 15.55 -14.12
N THR A 442 -7.37 15.09 -14.35
CA THR A 442 -7.99 14.01 -13.55
C THR A 442 -8.00 12.67 -14.27
N SER A 443 -7.55 12.64 -15.52
CA SER A 443 -7.47 11.45 -16.36
C SER A 443 -6.20 11.46 -17.18
N ARG A 444 -5.69 10.28 -17.52
CA ARG A 444 -4.58 10.07 -18.44
C ARG A 444 -4.74 8.72 -19.14
N ASN A 445 -4.07 8.54 -20.27
CA ASN A 445 -3.98 7.26 -20.95
C ASN A 445 -2.91 6.39 -20.29
N TYR A 446 -3.02 5.07 -20.49
CA TYR A 446 -2.06 4.09 -19.96
C TYR A 446 -1.59 3.13 -21.04
N GLU A 447 -0.38 2.62 -20.89
CA GLU A 447 0.13 1.48 -21.66
C GLU A 447 0.11 0.24 -20.76
N ILE A 448 -0.65 -0.78 -21.16
CA ILE A 448 -0.89 -1.98 -20.36
C ILE A 448 -0.58 -3.20 -21.21
N MET A 449 0.53 -3.87 -20.90
CA MET A 449 1.11 -4.95 -21.71
C MET A 449 1.20 -4.62 -23.22
N GLY A 450 1.61 -3.39 -23.54
CA GLY A 450 1.78 -2.94 -24.93
C GLY A 450 0.48 -2.58 -25.67
N LYS A 451 -0.66 -2.53 -24.96
CA LYS A 451 -1.91 -1.96 -25.46
C LYS A 451 -2.15 -0.59 -24.83
N THR A 452 -2.44 0.39 -25.66
CA THR A 452 -2.88 1.71 -25.21
C THR A 452 -4.33 1.64 -24.71
N PHE A 453 -4.55 1.99 -23.45
CA PHE A 453 -5.86 2.30 -22.92
C PHE A 453 -6.11 3.81 -23.01
N ASP A 454 -6.94 4.20 -23.98
CA ASP A 454 -7.50 5.53 -24.08
C ASP A 454 -8.78 5.63 -23.22
N TYR A 455 -8.71 6.41 -22.14
CA TYR A 455 -9.83 6.53 -21.21
C TYR A 455 -11.08 7.14 -21.84
N THR A 456 -10.95 7.82 -22.99
CA THR A 456 -12.08 8.41 -23.72
C THR A 456 -12.78 7.42 -24.65
N GLN A 457 -12.14 6.28 -24.95
CA GLN A 457 -12.64 5.25 -25.87
C GLN A 457 -12.69 3.85 -25.21
N PRO A 458 -13.35 3.68 -24.04
CA PRO A 458 -13.33 2.42 -23.29
C PRO A 458 -13.97 1.25 -24.04
N ASP A 459 -15.01 1.49 -24.85
CA ASP A 459 -15.65 0.43 -25.62
C ASP A 459 -14.78 -0.05 -26.80
N GLU A 460 -13.95 0.82 -27.39
CA GLU A 460 -12.96 0.40 -28.41
C GLU A 460 -11.87 -0.46 -27.78
N TYR A 461 -11.42 -0.08 -26.57
CA TYR A 461 -10.46 -0.88 -25.81
C TYR A 461 -11.03 -2.28 -25.50
N LEU A 462 -12.31 -2.39 -25.12
CA LEU A 462 -12.97 -3.69 -24.92
C LEU A 462 -12.97 -4.56 -26.17
N GLN A 463 -13.29 -3.97 -27.32
CA GLN A 463 -13.33 -4.67 -28.60
C GLN A 463 -11.94 -5.10 -29.10
N SER A 464 -10.87 -4.56 -28.51
CA SER A 464 -9.49 -4.90 -28.87
C SER A 464 -8.98 -6.24 -28.29
N PHE A 465 -9.80 -6.92 -27.49
CA PHE A 465 -9.44 -8.16 -26.82
C PHE A 465 -10.09 -9.38 -27.47
N ASP A 466 -9.30 -10.43 -27.68
CA ASP A 466 -9.77 -11.70 -28.24
C ASP A 466 -10.58 -12.54 -27.22
N ILE A 467 -10.29 -12.36 -25.92
CA ILE A 467 -10.91 -13.11 -24.82
C ILE A 467 -11.66 -12.14 -23.90
N GLY A 468 -12.97 -12.37 -23.76
CA GLY A 468 -13.89 -11.60 -22.93
C GLY A 468 -15.29 -12.23 -22.87
N ARG A 469 -16.23 -11.53 -22.24
CA ARG A 469 -17.66 -11.90 -22.06
C ARG A 469 -18.64 -10.84 -22.55
N SER A 470 -18.14 -9.67 -22.94
CA SER A 470 -18.92 -8.49 -23.34
C SER A 470 -18.91 -8.24 -24.84
#